data_AF-A0A7J9IYA9-F1
#
_entry.id   AF-A0A7J9IYA9-F1
#
_cell.length_a   1.000
_cell.length_b   1.000
_cell.length_c   1.000
_cell.angle_alpha   90.00
_cell.angle_beta   90.00
_cell.angle_gamma   90.00
#
_symmetry.space_group_name_H-M   'P 1'
#
loop_
_entity.id
_entity.type
_entity.pdbx_description
1 polymer ?
#
loop_
_entity_poly.entity_id
_entity_poly.type
_entity_poly.pdbx_seq_one_letter_code
_entity_poly.pdbx_strand_id
1 'polypeptide(L)' 'ELLTGEKDGLLQLPTDKVLLSDPVFRPLVDKYAADEDAFFADYAEAHLKLSELG' A
#
# COMPACT_ATOMS: atom_id res chain seq x y z
N GLU A 1 4.51 6.29 -7.23
CA GLU A 1 4.07 6.70 -5.88
C GLU A 1 2.59 7.10 -5.94
N LEU A 2 1.73 6.44 -5.17
CA LEU A 2 0.27 6.49 -5.33
C LEU A 2 -0.33 7.86 -4.98
N LEU A 3 0.22 8.53 -3.96
CA LEU A 3 -0.22 9.86 -3.51
C LEU A 3 0.06 10.98 -4.51
N THR A 4 0.98 10.76 -5.45
CA THR A 4 1.40 11.78 -6.43
C THR A 4 0.53 11.84 -7.68
N GLY A 5 -0.56 11.08 -7.72
CA GLY A 5 -1.46 10.99 -8.88
C GLY A 5 -0.86 10.20 -10.05
N GLU A 6 -1.55 10.23 -11.19
CA GLU A 6 -1.08 9.56 -12.41
C GLU A 6 0.14 10.28 -12.99
N LYS A 7 1.14 9.50 -13.40
CA LYS A 7 2.39 9.96 -14.00
C LYS A 7 2.65 9.15 -15.26
N ASP A 8 3.03 9.81 -16.35
CA ASP A 8 3.36 9.14 -17.61
C ASP A 8 4.44 8.07 -17.39
N GLY A 9 4.20 6.86 -17.89
CA GLY A 9 5.09 5.71 -17.74
C GLY A 9 4.90 4.90 -16.44
N LEU A 10 4.02 5.31 -15.52
CA LEU A 10 3.64 4.55 -14.34
C LEU A 10 2.18 4.11 -14.40
N LEU A 11 1.92 2.85 -14.06
CA LEU A 11 0.58 2.28 -14.01
C LEU A 11 -0.02 2.40 -12.60
N GLN A 12 -1.29 2.78 -12.53
CA GLN A 12 -2.11 2.66 -11.31
C GLN A 12 -3.38 1.91 -11.67
N LEU A 13 -3.56 0.71 -11.11
CA LEU A 13 -4.75 -0.10 -11.34
C LEU A 13 -5.95 0.47 -10.58
N PRO A 14 -7.19 0.12 -10.98
CA PRO A 14 -8.37 0.47 -10.21
C PRO A 14 -8.28 0.03 -8.74
N THR A 15 -7.67 -1.14 -8.47
CA THR A 15 -7.46 -1.66 -7.11
C THR A 15 -6.50 -0.78 -6.30
N ASP A 16 -5.46 -0.24 -6.91
CA ASP A 16 -4.53 0.67 -6.24
C ASP A 16 -5.24 1.98 -5.88
N LYS A 17 -6.07 2.49 -6.79
CA LYS A 17 -6.83 3.74 -6.58
C LYS A 17 -7.85 3.63 -5.44
N VAL A 18 -8.44 2.45 -5.23
CA VAL A 18 -9.38 2.23 -4.11
C VAL A 18 -8.72 2.44 -2.75
N LEU A 19 -7.42 2.14 -2.62
CA LEU A 19 -6.67 2.35 -1.39
C LEU A 19 -6.64 3.82 -0.95
N LEU A 20 -6.81 4.77 -1.90
CA LEU A 20 -6.86 6.21 -1.61
C LEU A 20 -8.23 6.71 -1.16
N SER A 21 -9.31 6.01 -1.56
CA SER A 21 -10.69 6.41 -1.33
C SER A 21 -11.33 5.74 -0.11
N ASP A 22 -10.84 4.58 0.28
CA ASP A 22 -11.38 3.84 1.42
C ASP A 22 -10.89 4.45 2.75
N PRO A 23 -11.79 4.69 3.73
CA PRO A 23 -11.44 5.36 4.98
C PRO A 23 -10.51 4.55 5.89
N VAL A 24 -10.42 3.23 5.72
CA VAL A 24 -9.52 2.36 6.50
C VAL A 24 -8.17 2.21 5.80
N PHE A 25 -8.17 2.09 4.47
CA PHE A 25 -6.92 1.93 3.72
C PHE A 25 -6.15 3.23 3.58
N ARG A 26 -6.82 4.37 3.46
CA ARG A 26 -6.16 5.66 3.23
C ARG A 26 -5.11 6.01 4.30
N PRO A 27 -5.39 5.88 5.63
CA PRO A 27 -4.38 6.10 6.65
C PRO A 27 -3.15 5.18 6.54
N LEU A 28 -3.33 3.94 6.06
CA LEU A 28 -2.21 3.01 5.86
C LEU A 28 -1.34 3.44 4.68
N VAL A 29 -1.96 3.90 3.58
CA VAL A 29 -1.22 4.47 2.44
C VAL A 29 -0.41 5.69 2.88
N ASP A 30 -1.02 6.59 3.64
CA ASP A 30 -0.35 7.78 4.15
C ASP A 30 0.80 7.40 5.11
N LYS A 31 0.60 6.42 5.99
CA LYS A 31 1.64 5.86 6.89
C LYS A 31 2.83 5.34 6.09
N TYR A 32 2.59 4.44 5.13
CA TYR A 32 3.67 3.77 4.40
C TYR A 32 4.40 4.69 3.41
N ALA A 33 3.75 5.76 2.93
CA ALA A 33 4.42 6.79 2.15
C ALA A 33 5.35 7.66 3.00
N ALA A 34 5.06 7.83 4.29
CA ALA A 34 5.84 8.64 5.22
C ALA A 34 6.92 7.86 5.97
N ASP A 35 6.72 6.55 6.18
CA ASP A 35 7.58 5.68 6.98
C ASP A 35 7.79 4.33 6.29
N GLU A 36 8.96 4.18 5.67
CA GLU A 36 9.36 2.96 4.97
C GLU A 36 9.65 1.80 5.94
N ASP A 37 10.19 2.06 7.13
CA ASP A 37 10.47 1.01 8.12
C ASP A 37 9.14 0.40 8.62
N ALA A 38 8.13 1.23 8.83
CA ALA A 38 6.80 0.76 9.21
C ALA A 38 6.12 -0.04 8.09
N PHE A 39 6.38 0.30 6.82
CA PHE A 39 5.96 -0.52 5.68
C PHE A 39 6.65 -1.89 5.70
N PHE A 40 7.98 -1.93 5.85
CA PHE A 40 8.72 -3.20 5.85
C PHE A 40 8.31 -4.12 7.00
N ALA A 41 8.07 -3.57 8.20
CA ALA A 41 7.61 -4.33 9.35
C ALA A 41 6.24 -4.98 9.09
N ASP A 42 5.25 -4.19 8.67
CA ASP A 42 3.89 -4.67 8.43
C ASP A 42 3.83 -5.60 7.20
N TYR A 43 4.64 -5.33 6.17
CA TYR A 43 4.77 -6.18 4.98
C TYR A 43 5.34 -7.56 5.33
N ALA A 44 6.41 -7.63 6.12
CA ALA A 44 7.01 -8.90 6.53
C ALA A 44 6.01 -9.76 7.32
N GLU A 45 5.25 -9.15 8.24
CA GLU A 45 4.20 -9.85 9.00
C GLU A 45 3.10 -10.37 8.07
N ALA A 46 2.57 -9.52 7.18
CA ALA A 46 1.51 -9.89 6.26
C ALA A 46 1.95 -10.97 5.26
N HIS A 47 3.17 -10.87 4.74
CA HIS A 47 3.72 -11.81 3.77
C HIS A 47 3.97 -13.18 4.40
N LEU A 48 4.49 -13.23 5.64
CA LEU A 48 4.65 -14.48 6.39
C LEU A 48 3.29 -15.18 6.56
N LYS A 49 2.30 -14.44 7.08
CA LYS A 49 0.93 -14.95 7.24
C LYS A 49 0.36 -15.50 5.94
N LEU A 50 0.53 -14.76 4.83
CA LEU A 50 0.08 -15.19 3.50
C LEU A 50 0.78 -16.48 3.03
N SER A 51 2.09 -16.59 3.26
CA SER A 51 2.90 -17.73 2.80
C SER A 51 2.61 -19.03 3.54
N GLU A 52 2.10 -18.94 4.76
CA GLU A 52 1.76 -20.08 5.64
C GLU A 52 0.26 -20.40 5.66
N LEU A 53 -0.51 -19.85 4.70
CA LEU A 53 -1.93 -20.18 4.54
C LEU A 53 -2.12 -21.59 3.93
N GLY A 54 -2.07 -22.60 4.81
CA GLY A 54 -2.38 -24.00 4.51
C GLY A 54 -1.20 -24.79 3.97
#